data_AF-A0A2E9WRK4-F1
#
_entry.id   AF-A0A2E9WRK4-F1
#
_cell.length_a   1.000
_cell.length_b   1.000
_cell.length_c   1.000
_cell.angle_alpha   90.00
_cell.angle_beta   90.00
_cell.angle_gamma   90.00
#
_symmetry.space_group_name_H-M   'P 1'
#
loop_
_entity.id
_entity.type
_entity.pdbx_description
1 polymer ?
#
loop_
_entity_poly.entity_id
_entity_poly.type
_entity_poly.pdbx_seq_one_letter_code
_entity_poly.pdbx_strand_id
1 'polypeptide(L)'
;MNCCECTYQKTLVLSLFEMFVNLQYNLIKCTCGFSFGSSKTENNYCTKCGSTSNLKVVERFEDADKLARAISFANIPSEISDELILKIKEKESKSKISKANNQNILGGLSILKKATDTDGNLTKSSLDKLLSEEGLIESSSEYLIGQAEVQGFLIRINENTWNWLS
;
A
#
# COMPACT_ATOMS: atom_id res chain seq x y z
N MET A 1 33.70 -27.74 47.09
CA MET A 1 33.44 -26.38 46.59
C MET A 1 34.04 -26.29 45.20
N ASN A 2 33.21 -26.32 44.16
CA ASN A 2 33.55 -25.88 42.81
C ASN A 2 32.23 -25.50 42.15
N CYS A 3 32.06 -24.20 41.92
CA CYS A 3 30.89 -23.62 41.27
C CYS A 3 30.85 -24.04 39.80
N CYS A 4 29.68 -24.49 39.35
CA CYS A 4 29.34 -24.61 37.93
C CYS A 4 29.24 -23.21 37.31
N GLU A 5 30.06 -22.93 36.29
CA GLU A 5 29.80 -21.81 35.38
C GLU A 5 28.77 -22.25 34.33
N CYS A 6 27.70 -21.46 34.24
CA CYS A 6 26.59 -21.65 33.33
C CYS A 6 26.90 -20.96 31.98
N THR A 7 27.30 -21.72 30.97
CA THR A 7 27.45 -21.23 29.58
C THR A 7 26.26 -21.66 28.75
N TYR A 8 25.09 -21.04 28.99
CA TYR A 8 23.89 -21.35 28.20
C TYR A 8 23.03 -20.13 27.90
N GLN A 9 23.60 -19.05 27.34
CA GLN A 9 22.79 -17.92 26.85
C GLN A 9 23.39 -17.17 25.65
N LYS A 10 23.94 -17.86 24.63
CA LYS A 10 24.43 -17.15 23.43
C LYS A 10 24.15 -17.81 22.07
N THR A 11 23.07 -18.58 21.93
CA THR A 11 22.77 -19.25 20.65
C THR A 11 21.36 -18.98 20.07
N LEU A 12 20.49 -18.21 20.76
CA LEU A 12 19.09 -18.03 20.34
C LEU A 12 18.71 -16.61 19.89
N VAL A 13 19.66 -15.79 19.44
CA VAL A 13 19.35 -14.43 18.92
C VAL A 13 19.87 -14.21 17.49
N LEU A 14 20.61 -15.15 16.91
CA LEU A 14 21.13 -15.03 15.54
C LEU A 14 20.28 -15.75 14.47
N SER A 15 19.18 -16.43 14.82
CA SER A 15 18.38 -17.17 13.84
C SER A 15 17.16 -16.43 13.27
N LEU A 16 16.69 -15.33 13.89
CA LEU A 16 15.56 -14.57 13.35
C LEU A 16 16.00 -13.51 12.33
N PHE A 17 17.19 -12.92 12.55
CA PHE A 17 17.75 -11.90 11.64
C PHE A 17 18.28 -12.52 10.34
N GLU A 18 18.77 -13.76 10.39
CA GLU A 18 19.14 -14.54 9.21
C GLU A 18 17.94 -15.22 8.50
N MET A 19 16.71 -15.15 9.01
CA MET A 19 15.51 -15.58 8.26
C MET A 19 14.95 -14.50 7.34
N PHE A 20 15.37 -13.24 7.51
CA PHE A 20 15.15 -12.16 6.54
C PHE A 20 16.20 -12.21 5.42
N VAL A 21 16.59 -13.41 4.97
CA VAL A 21 17.36 -13.56 3.72
C VAL A 21 16.48 -13.00 2.62
N ASN A 22 16.85 -11.82 2.08
CA ASN A 22 16.40 -11.23 0.82
C ASN A 22 15.39 -12.10 0.06
N LEU A 23 14.10 -11.96 0.41
CA LEU A 23 13.00 -12.66 -0.28
C LEU A 23 12.94 -12.12 -1.71
N GLN A 24 13.67 -12.79 -2.59
CA GLN A 24 13.77 -12.43 -3.99
C GLN A 24 12.81 -13.29 -4.80
N TYR A 25 11.91 -12.63 -5.51
CA TYR A 25 10.87 -13.23 -6.33
C TYR A 25 11.31 -13.24 -7.80
N ASN A 26 11.40 -14.41 -8.40
CA ASN A 26 11.87 -14.58 -9.78
C ASN A 26 10.68 -14.81 -10.72
N LEU A 27 10.62 -14.05 -11.81
CA LEU A 27 9.78 -14.36 -12.96
C LEU A 27 10.53 -15.33 -13.86
N ILE A 28 9.94 -16.50 -14.13
CA ILE A 28 10.53 -17.58 -14.89
C ILE A 28 9.68 -17.86 -16.12
N LYS A 29 10.32 -17.95 -17.30
CA LYS A 29 9.68 -18.35 -18.55
C LYS A 29 10.10 -19.76 -18.93
N CYS A 30 9.11 -20.59 -19.21
CA CYS A 30 9.29 -21.92 -19.77
C CYS A 30 9.35 -21.84 -21.31
N THR A 31 10.02 -22.80 -21.93
CA THR A 31 10.03 -22.98 -23.39
C THR A 31 8.65 -23.23 -23.99
N CYS A 32 7.68 -23.72 -23.21
CA CYS A 32 6.28 -23.84 -23.63
C CYS A 32 5.57 -22.47 -23.76
N GLY A 33 6.25 -21.36 -23.46
CA GLY A 33 5.73 -20.01 -23.52
C GLY A 33 5.12 -19.51 -22.22
N PHE A 34 4.77 -20.40 -21.29
CA PHE A 34 4.17 -20.04 -20.01
C PHE A 34 5.17 -19.43 -19.04
N SER A 35 4.75 -18.37 -18.35
CA SER A 35 5.54 -17.65 -17.35
C SER A 35 4.97 -17.87 -15.95
N PHE A 36 5.83 -18.01 -14.93
CA PHE A 36 5.41 -18.25 -13.54
C PHE A 36 6.41 -17.67 -12.54
N GLY A 37 6.02 -17.64 -11.28
CA GLY A 37 6.82 -17.08 -10.18
C GLY A 37 7.52 -18.14 -9.34
N SER A 38 8.69 -17.81 -8.80
CA SER A 38 9.33 -18.60 -7.75
C SER A 38 10.14 -17.75 -6.79
N SER A 39 10.01 -18.01 -5.49
CA SER A 39 10.89 -17.47 -4.45
C SER A 39 12.21 -18.23 -4.30
N LYS A 40 12.41 -19.29 -5.09
CA LYS A 40 13.61 -20.13 -5.08
C LYS A 40 14.32 -20.07 -6.43
N THR A 41 15.65 -20.11 -6.39
CA THR A 41 16.48 -20.19 -7.59
C THR A 41 16.53 -21.60 -8.19
N GLU A 42 16.28 -22.64 -7.39
CA GLU A 42 16.46 -24.05 -7.76
C GLU A 42 15.17 -24.88 -7.66
N ASN A 43 15.16 -26.04 -8.32
CA ASN A 43 14.07 -27.03 -8.31
C ASN A 43 12.71 -26.49 -8.80
N ASN A 44 12.75 -25.54 -9.72
CA ASN A 44 11.56 -25.01 -10.37
C ASN A 44 11.02 -26.00 -11.42
N TYR A 45 9.71 -26.04 -11.58
CA TYR A 45 9.03 -26.76 -12.65
C TYR A 45 7.91 -25.89 -13.22
N CYS A 46 7.63 -26.02 -14.51
CA CYS A 46 6.56 -25.29 -15.15
C CYS A 46 5.21 -25.79 -14.64
N THR A 47 4.39 -24.91 -14.07
CA THR A 47 3.05 -25.25 -13.55
C THR A 47 2.02 -25.53 -14.65
N LYS A 48 2.36 -25.27 -15.92
CA LYS A 48 1.51 -25.56 -17.09
C LYS A 48 1.82 -26.93 -17.72
N CYS A 49 3.10 -27.21 -18.00
CA CYS A 49 3.51 -28.42 -18.74
C CYS A 49 4.37 -29.40 -17.94
N GLY A 50 4.72 -29.08 -16.69
CA GLY A 50 5.53 -29.94 -15.81
C GLY A 50 7.04 -29.96 -16.13
N SER A 51 7.50 -29.26 -17.17
CA SER A 51 8.93 -29.27 -17.53
C SER A 51 9.80 -28.69 -16.41
N THR A 52 10.84 -29.42 -16.04
CA THR A 52 11.92 -28.98 -15.14
C THR A 52 13.14 -28.46 -15.90
N SER A 53 13.22 -28.73 -17.20
CA SER A 53 14.31 -28.29 -18.08
C SER A 53 13.97 -26.99 -18.81
N ASN A 54 15.01 -26.27 -19.21
CA ASN A 54 14.92 -25.06 -20.04
C ASN A 54 14.04 -23.94 -19.43
N LEU A 55 14.18 -23.74 -18.12
CA LEU A 55 13.55 -22.65 -17.38
C LEU A 55 14.49 -21.45 -17.33
N LYS A 56 14.03 -20.29 -17.78
CA LYS A 56 14.83 -19.07 -17.79
C LYS A 56 14.26 -18.05 -16.82
N VAL A 57 15.10 -17.58 -15.89
CA VAL A 57 14.77 -16.38 -15.08
C VAL A 57 14.80 -15.17 -16.02
N VAL A 58 13.67 -14.48 -16.12
CA VAL A 58 13.46 -13.29 -16.96
C VAL A 58 13.76 -12.02 -16.18
N GLU A 59 13.23 -11.93 -14.96
CA GLU A 59 13.30 -10.73 -14.12
C GLU A 59 13.22 -11.12 -12.64
N ARG A 60 13.70 -10.25 -11.76
CA ARG A 60 13.67 -10.44 -10.31
C ARG A 60 12.98 -9.25 -9.63
N PHE A 61 12.21 -9.54 -8.59
CA PHE A 61 11.41 -8.59 -7.85
C PHE A 61 11.68 -8.75 -6.35
N GLU A 62 11.58 -7.65 -5.62
CA GLU A 62 11.64 -7.63 -4.15
C GLU A 62 10.25 -7.68 -3.52
N ASP A 63 9.21 -7.58 -4.35
CA ASP A 63 7.82 -7.46 -3.93
C ASP A 63 6.95 -8.50 -4.67
N ALA A 64 6.16 -9.25 -3.90
CA ALA A 64 5.35 -10.34 -4.41
C ALA A 64 4.22 -9.84 -5.33
N ASP A 65 3.65 -8.66 -5.04
CA ASP A 65 2.57 -8.07 -5.85
C ASP A 65 3.10 -7.64 -7.23
N LYS A 66 4.30 -7.05 -7.28
CA LYS A 66 4.99 -6.72 -8.54
C LYS A 66 5.25 -7.98 -9.37
N LEU A 67 5.71 -9.06 -8.76
CA LEU A 67 5.89 -10.34 -9.44
C LEU A 67 4.55 -10.85 -10.00
N ALA A 68 3.49 -10.91 -9.19
CA ALA A 68 2.19 -11.42 -9.60
C ALA A 68 1.61 -10.63 -10.78
N ARG A 69 1.79 -9.30 -10.75
CA ARG A 69 1.42 -8.41 -11.86
C ARG A 69 2.23 -8.73 -13.12
N ALA A 70 3.55 -8.89 -13.02
CA ALA A 70 4.41 -9.23 -14.15
C ALA A 70 4.06 -10.60 -14.78
N ILE A 71 3.80 -11.62 -13.95
CA ILE A 71 3.34 -12.95 -14.41
C ILE A 71 2.03 -12.82 -15.19
N SER A 72 1.09 -12.03 -14.66
CA SER A 72 -0.21 -11.83 -15.30
C SER A 72 -0.05 -11.24 -16.70
N PHE A 73 0.77 -10.19 -16.84
CA PHE A 73 1.07 -9.57 -18.13
C PHE A 73 1.81 -10.51 -19.09
N ALA A 74 2.81 -11.25 -18.60
CA ALA A 74 3.61 -12.16 -19.41
C ALA A 74 2.81 -13.34 -20.00
N ASN A 75 1.64 -13.63 -19.44
CA ASN A 75 0.75 -14.71 -19.88
C ASN A 75 -0.49 -14.21 -20.64
N ILE A 76 -0.60 -12.91 -20.95
CA ILE A 76 -1.73 -12.41 -21.74
C ILE A 76 -1.56 -12.85 -23.21
N PRO A 77 -2.61 -13.42 -23.84
CA PRO A 77 -2.59 -13.72 -25.27
C PRO A 77 -2.40 -12.44 -26.10
N SER A 78 -1.55 -12.50 -27.12
CA SER A 78 -1.22 -11.35 -27.97
C SER A 78 -2.41 -10.74 -28.71
N GLU A 79 -3.46 -11.54 -28.95
CA GLU A 79 -4.67 -11.13 -29.66
C GLU A 79 -5.47 -10.06 -28.89
N ILE A 80 -5.33 -10.02 -27.56
CA ILE A 80 -6.11 -9.15 -26.67
C ILE A 80 -5.21 -8.35 -25.71
N SER A 81 -3.89 -8.38 -25.92
CA SER A 81 -2.93 -7.80 -24.98
C SER A 81 -3.17 -6.31 -24.76
N ASP A 82 -3.32 -5.55 -25.85
CA ASP A 82 -3.34 -4.11 -25.78
C ASP A 82 -4.60 -3.60 -25.07
N GLU A 83 -5.77 -4.15 -25.41
CA GLU A 83 -7.04 -3.79 -24.78
C GLU A 83 -7.06 -4.12 -23.29
N LEU A 84 -6.59 -5.32 -22.91
CA LEU A 84 -6.56 -5.73 -21.50
C LEU A 84 -5.54 -4.92 -20.70
N ILE A 85 -4.35 -4.68 -21.24
CA ILE A 85 -3.33 -3.88 -20.58
C ILE A 85 -3.84 -2.46 -20.32
N LEU A 86 -4.52 -1.85 -21.29
CA LEU A 86 -5.12 -0.52 -21.13
C LEU A 86 -6.16 -0.51 -20.01
N LYS A 87 -7.12 -1.45 -20.04
CA LYS A 87 -8.17 -1.56 -19.01
C LYS A 87 -7.60 -1.79 -17.61
N ILE A 88 -6.53 -2.59 -17.47
CA ILE A 88 -5.86 -2.81 -16.19
C ILE A 88 -5.24 -1.51 -15.69
N LYS A 89 -4.50 -0.79 -16.55
CA LYS A 89 -3.86 0.49 -16.19
C LYS A 89 -4.90 1.55 -15.78
N GLU A 90 -6.03 1.63 -16.48
CA GLU A 90 -7.12 2.55 -16.12
C GLU A 90 -7.77 2.22 -14.77
N LYS A 91 -7.95 0.93 -14.45
CA LYS A 91 -8.47 0.54 -13.13
C LYS A 91 -7.49 0.83 -12.02
N GLU A 92 -6.20 0.60 -12.24
CA GLU A 92 -5.16 0.89 -11.28
C GLU A 92 -4.99 2.39 -11.03
N SER A 93 -5.10 3.24 -12.06
CA SER A 93 -5.06 4.70 -11.87
C SER A 93 -6.27 5.18 -11.07
N LYS A 94 -7.48 4.69 -11.37
CA LYS A 94 -8.69 5.00 -10.61
C LYS A 94 -8.60 4.54 -9.15
N SER A 95 -8.06 3.35 -8.89
CA SER A 95 -7.91 2.85 -7.52
C SER A 95 -6.85 3.60 -6.73
N LYS A 96 -5.75 4.03 -7.37
CA LYS A 96 -4.75 4.92 -6.75
C LYS A 96 -5.36 6.27 -6.39
N ILE A 97 -6.15 6.88 -7.29
CA ILE A 97 -6.86 8.14 -7.02
C ILE A 97 -7.84 7.95 -5.85
N SER A 98 -8.63 6.87 -5.84
CA SER A 98 -9.54 6.58 -4.73
C SER A 98 -8.81 6.37 -3.40
N LYS A 99 -7.68 5.66 -3.39
CA LYS A 99 -6.85 5.47 -2.18
C LYS A 99 -6.24 6.78 -1.69
N ALA A 100 -5.69 7.59 -2.59
CA ALA A 100 -5.16 8.91 -2.27
C ALA A 100 -6.27 9.82 -1.71
N ASN A 101 -7.45 9.81 -2.32
CA ASN A 101 -8.61 10.55 -1.81
C ASN A 101 -9.03 10.06 -0.43
N ASN A 102 -9.08 8.74 -0.18
CA ASN A 102 -9.40 8.21 1.14
C ASN A 102 -8.34 8.54 2.20
N GLN A 103 -7.05 8.51 1.84
CA GLN A 103 -5.97 8.93 2.74
C GLN A 103 -6.05 10.43 3.04
N ASN A 104 -6.35 11.26 2.04
CA ASN A 104 -6.59 12.69 2.21
C ASN A 104 -7.85 12.97 3.04
N ILE A 105 -8.91 12.15 2.92
CA ILE A 105 -10.12 12.24 3.75
C ILE A 105 -9.78 11.88 5.21
N LEU A 106 -9.10 10.76 5.46
CA LEU A 106 -8.72 10.35 6.83
C LEU A 106 -7.74 11.34 7.47
N GLY A 107 -6.77 11.85 6.72
CA GLY A 107 -5.87 12.92 7.14
C GLY A 107 -6.63 14.21 7.44
N GLY A 108 -7.52 14.61 6.53
CA GLY A 108 -8.39 15.78 6.66
C GLY A 108 -9.30 15.74 7.89
N LEU A 109 -9.94 14.60 8.15
CA LEU A 109 -10.80 14.42 9.34
C LEU A 109 -10.02 14.56 10.64
N SER A 110 -8.78 14.07 10.70
CA SER A 110 -7.94 14.21 11.89
C SER A 110 -7.63 15.68 12.21
N ILE A 111 -7.38 16.49 11.18
CA ILE A 111 -7.09 17.92 11.30
C ILE A 111 -8.36 18.68 11.70
N LEU A 112 -9.49 18.38 11.05
CA LEU A 112 -10.78 18.95 11.42
C LEU A 112 -11.12 18.67 12.89
N LYS A 113 -10.90 17.44 13.37
CA LYS A 113 -11.14 17.07 14.76
C LYS A 113 -10.20 17.78 15.73
N LYS A 114 -8.93 17.99 15.36
CA LYS A 114 -7.98 18.81 16.16
C LYS A 114 -8.36 20.29 16.23
N ALA A 115 -8.94 20.83 15.15
CA ALA A 115 -9.38 22.23 15.08
C ALA A 115 -10.75 22.48 15.73
N THR A 116 -11.45 21.39 16.11
CA THR A 116 -12.72 21.43 16.84
C THR A 116 -12.44 21.66 18.31
N ASP A 117 -13.16 22.59 18.93
CA ASP A 117 -13.03 22.89 20.35
C ASP A 117 -13.67 21.81 21.26
N THR A 118 -13.56 22.01 22.57
CA THR A 118 -14.09 21.08 23.59
C THR A 118 -15.62 20.99 23.60
N ASP A 119 -16.30 22.00 23.06
CA ASP A 119 -17.76 22.04 22.96
C ASP A 119 -18.25 21.41 21.64
N GLY A 120 -17.32 20.87 20.84
CA GLY A 120 -17.62 20.23 19.56
C GLY A 120 -17.78 21.22 18.42
N ASN A 121 -17.38 22.48 18.58
CA ASN A 121 -17.49 23.49 17.53
C ASN A 121 -16.17 23.67 16.78
N LEU A 122 -16.26 23.52 15.47
CA LEU A 122 -15.21 23.85 14.52
C LEU A 122 -15.46 25.26 13.98
N THR A 123 -14.45 26.11 13.99
CA THR A 123 -14.51 27.41 13.29
C THR A 123 -13.57 27.42 12.09
N LYS A 124 -13.92 28.19 11.07
CA LYS A 124 -13.05 28.35 9.89
C LYS A 124 -11.68 28.91 10.30
N SER A 125 -11.68 29.86 11.24
CA SER A 125 -10.45 30.48 11.73
C SER A 125 -9.55 29.52 12.52
N SER A 126 -10.11 28.63 13.36
CA SER A 126 -9.32 27.63 14.08
C SER A 126 -8.69 26.62 13.12
N LEU A 127 -9.40 26.24 12.07
CA LEU A 127 -8.88 25.37 11.01
C LEU A 127 -7.81 26.05 10.16
N ASP A 128 -8.04 27.28 9.70
CA ASP A 128 -7.07 28.05 8.90
C ASP A 128 -5.75 28.25 9.66
N LYS A 129 -5.84 28.54 10.97
CA LYS A 129 -4.68 28.64 11.86
C LYS A 129 -3.92 27.31 11.93
N LEU A 130 -4.63 26.21 12.18
CA LEU A 130 -4.01 24.89 12.30
C LEU A 130 -3.35 24.44 11.00
N LEU A 131 -4.01 24.66 9.85
CA LEU A 131 -3.44 24.36 8.52
C LEU A 131 -2.16 25.16 8.24
N SER A 132 -2.14 26.42 8.67
CA SER A 132 -0.96 27.29 8.55
C SER A 132 0.19 26.83 9.45
N GLU A 133 -0.10 26.40 10.69
CA GLU A 133 0.89 25.91 11.66
C GLU A 133 1.51 24.57 11.24
N GLU A 134 0.70 23.65 10.69
CA GLU A 134 1.14 22.32 10.27
C GLU A 134 1.78 22.31 8.86
N GLY A 135 1.81 23.46 8.17
CA GLY A 135 2.38 23.58 6.82
C GLY A 135 1.61 22.78 5.76
N LEU A 136 0.31 22.58 5.95
CA LEU A 136 -0.55 21.77 5.08
C LEU A 136 -1.20 22.66 4.02
N ILE A 137 -0.44 22.90 2.94
CA ILE A 137 -0.79 23.86 1.87
C ILE A 137 -1.66 23.22 0.78
N GLU A 138 -1.78 21.89 0.74
CA GLU A 138 -2.38 21.18 -0.39
C GLU A 138 -3.92 21.16 -0.41
N SER A 139 -4.60 21.54 0.68
CA SER A 139 -6.07 21.53 0.75
C SER A 139 -6.59 22.72 1.52
N SER A 140 -7.49 23.50 0.91
CA SER A 140 -8.10 24.65 1.58
C SER A 140 -9.07 24.20 2.68
N SER A 141 -9.28 25.05 3.68
CA SER A 141 -10.24 24.80 4.76
C SER A 141 -11.65 24.57 4.23
N GLU A 142 -12.06 25.31 3.21
CA GLU A 142 -13.38 25.18 2.59
C GLU A 142 -13.56 23.81 1.93
N TYR A 143 -12.51 23.29 1.29
CA TYR A 143 -12.55 21.95 0.69
C TYR A 143 -12.71 20.87 1.77
N LEU A 144 -11.91 20.92 2.83
CA LEU A 144 -11.98 19.94 3.93
C LEU A 144 -13.34 19.99 4.64
N ILE A 145 -13.84 21.18 4.94
CA ILE A 145 -15.15 21.39 5.55
C ILE A 145 -16.25 20.86 4.64
N GLY A 146 -16.25 21.21 3.35
CA GLY A 146 -17.27 20.78 2.41
C GLY A 146 -17.33 19.25 2.28
N GLN A 147 -16.17 18.58 2.24
CA GLN A 147 -16.11 17.12 2.23
C GLN A 147 -16.68 16.51 3.52
N ALA A 148 -16.38 17.08 4.68
CA ALA A 148 -16.87 16.59 5.97
C ALA A 148 -18.37 16.87 6.18
N GLU A 149 -18.91 17.98 5.67
CA GLU A 149 -20.35 18.26 5.63
C GLU A 149 -21.08 17.22 4.77
N VAL A 150 -20.61 16.97 3.55
CA VAL A 150 -21.22 15.99 2.63
C VAL A 150 -21.21 14.57 3.20
N GLN A 151 -20.15 14.20 3.94
CA GLN A 151 -20.03 12.89 4.58
C GLN A 151 -20.76 12.80 5.93
N GLY A 152 -21.36 13.89 6.41
CA GLY A 152 -22.13 13.90 7.65
C GLY A 152 -21.29 13.90 8.93
N PHE A 153 -20.03 14.34 8.87
CA PHE A 153 -19.20 14.53 10.07
C PHE A 153 -19.41 15.90 10.73
N LEU A 154 -19.80 16.89 9.93
CA LEU A 154 -20.05 18.26 10.37
C LEU A 154 -21.47 18.68 10.00
N ILE A 155 -22.08 19.49 10.86
CA ILE A 155 -23.28 20.26 10.53
C ILE A 155 -22.99 21.75 10.66
N ARG A 156 -23.40 22.53 9.68
CA ARG A 156 -23.26 23.99 9.72
C ARG A 156 -24.21 24.58 10.76
N ILE A 157 -23.66 25.36 11.68
CA ILE A 157 -24.44 26.15 12.65
C ILE A 157 -24.62 27.58 12.14
N ASN A 158 -23.57 28.15 11.56
CA ASN A 158 -23.58 29.47 10.93
C ASN A 158 -22.52 29.58 9.82
N GLU A 159 -22.30 30.77 9.25
CA GLU A 159 -21.41 30.99 8.10
C GLU A 159 -19.98 30.48 8.32
N ASN A 160 -19.46 30.55 9.56
CA ASN A 160 -18.07 30.24 9.90
C ASN A 160 -17.92 29.24 11.04
N THR A 161 -18.98 28.52 11.41
CA THR A 161 -18.99 27.57 12.53
C THR A 161 -19.80 26.33 12.19
N TRP A 162 -19.22 25.19 12.52
CA TRP A 162 -19.81 23.87 12.35
C TRP A 162 -19.76 23.12 13.67
N ASN A 163 -20.76 22.28 13.91
CA ASN A 163 -20.75 21.35 15.03
C ASN A 163 -20.33 19.97 14.53
N TRP A 164 -19.49 19.31 15.31
CA TRP A 164 -18.96 17.99 15.04
C TRP A 164 -19.91 16.91 15.53
N LEU A 165 -20.32 16.00 14.65
CA LEU A 165 -21.38 15.01 14.91
C LEU A 165 -20.87 13.65 15.45
N SER A 166 -19.55 13.48 15.69
CA SER A 166 -18.93 12.19 16.07
C SER A 166 -18.05 12.14 17.31
#